data_AF-A0AAV5AQU6-F1
#
_entry.id   AF-A0AAV5AQU6-F1
#
_cell.length_a   1.000
_cell.length_b   1.000
_cell.length_c   1.000
_cell.angle_alpha   90.00
_cell.angle_beta   90.00
_cell.angle_gamma   90.00
#
_symmetry.space_group_name_H-M   'P 1'
#
loop_
_entity.id
_entity.type
_entity.pdbx_description
1 polymer ?
#
loop_
_entity_poly.entity_id
_entity_poly.type
_entity_poly.pdbx_seq_one_letter_code
_entity_poly.pdbx_strand_id
1 'polypeptide(L)'
;MNNLWILTEERPKKQVLAVILQKFTQDYKLSGFIDSIRILPILQGGKFAFTYEVTGFRCNKVNKVYIKTVSGNSSFTDFLIFNQKEEPKQKDIPIYAIEETKTDDKESRNTGVYQRCSKFVFIDSYYPNAKKIMLYNLQIEQKEKPTETYIFGTRLLLTLGVEILGKKLDKDIFIPFEKIDEVIDFKNNMRHPPKGNVPILLNREKDKIEISGRLFKSNGLSHDPNIGALSIISAVLRKLGWEKRIVITQHGLEQNHIGKTNKFIQIANKIGIELDKLTIPKVEMNKSYWKYDKDGEKLGTIFIHLVVENFTQGYSIFENHAGSEKGYFIPKQGDPIPLAKYKDREKYKAGNKDEIIHIPDLILFDFDRNEVINIEGKKYQFRHNGISELANYDYIEKHYIKKYYPKSKIIRTVVLYGSKETRIIEIEIGFLLNEKGQLILGIKAPRLFQEAIKNLLDFWN
;
A
#
# COMPACT_ATOMS: atom_id res chain seq x y z
N MET A 1 -1.10 9.47 -30.07
CA MET A 1 -0.98 10.09 -28.73
C MET A 1 -0.46 9.05 -27.75
N ASN A 2 0.14 9.46 -26.64
CA ASN A 2 0.57 8.53 -25.60
C ASN A 2 -0.61 8.17 -24.69
N ASN A 3 -0.53 7.02 -24.04
CA ASN A 3 -1.41 6.64 -22.94
C ASN A 3 -0.74 6.97 -21.60
N LEU A 4 -1.56 7.17 -20.57
CA LEU A 4 -1.07 7.12 -19.20
C LEU A 4 -1.29 5.72 -18.65
N TRP A 5 -0.20 5.05 -18.27
CA TRP A 5 -0.27 3.75 -17.63
C TRP A 5 0.02 3.89 -16.14
N ILE A 6 -0.90 3.39 -15.33
CA ILE A 6 -0.84 3.40 -13.87
C ILE A 6 -0.66 1.94 -13.44
N LEU A 7 0.56 1.60 -13.05
CA LEU A 7 0.84 0.30 -12.45
C LEU A 7 0.69 0.42 -10.94
N THR A 8 -0.05 -0.48 -10.31
CA THR A 8 -0.28 -0.41 -8.86
C THR A 8 -0.31 -1.78 -8.19
N GLU A 9 0.21 -1.85 -6.97
CA GLU A 9 0.00 -2.98 -6.06
C GLU A 9 -1.32 -2.87 -5.29
N GLU A 10 -1.89 -1.68 -5.24
CA GLU A 10 -3.06 -1.34 -4.44
C GLU A 10 -4.34 -1.40 -5.27
N ARG A 11 -5.48 -1.38 -4.58
CA ARG A 11 -6.73 -1.08 -5.27
C ARG A 11 -6.71 0.40 -5.71
N PRO A 12 -6.96 0.71 -6.99
CA PRO A 12 -7.01 2.09 -7.44
C PRO A 12 -8.22 2.81 -6.84
N LYS A 13 -7.96 3.95 -6.18
CA LYS A 13 -8.99 4.81 -5.55
C LYS A 13 -9.25 6.04 -6.42
N LYS A 14 -10.52 6.39 -6.63
CA LYS A 14 -10.93 7.53 -7.49
C LYS A 14 -10.25 8.84 -7.08
N GLN A 15 -10.18 9.13 -5.78
CA GLN A 15 -9.54 10.35 -5.27
C GLN A 15 -8.02 10.38 -5.54
N VAL A 16 -7.34 9.24 -5.35
CA VAL A 16 -5.91 9.09 -5.62
C VAL A 16 -5.62 9.30 -7.10
N LEU A 17 -6.42 8.69 -7.98
CA LEU A 17 -6.30 8.89 -9.42
C LEU A 17 -6.49 10.35 -9.82
N ALA A 18 -7.47 11.06 -9.23
CA ALA A 18 -7.66 12.48 -9.48
C ALA A 18 -6.41 13.31 -9.14
N VAL A 19 -5.79 13.05 -7.98
CA VAL A 19 -4.55 13.73 -7.57
C VAL A 19 -3.41 13.43 -8.53
N ILE A 20 -3.24 12.17 -8.95
CA ILE A 20 -2.20 11.76 -9.91
C ILE A 20 -2.40 12.46 -11.26
N LEU A 21 -3.63 12.47 -11.77
CA LEU A 21 -3.96 13.10 -13.06
C LEU A 21 -3.79 14.62 -13.01
N GLN A 22 -4.20 15.26 -11.91
CA GLN A 22 -3.99 16.68 -11.69
C GLN A 22 -2.49 17.00 -11.66
N LYS A 23 -1.72 16.23 -10.89
CA LYS A 23 -0.25 16.37 -10.82
C LYS A 23 0.40 16.24 -12.19
N PHE A 24 -0.02 15.25 -12.97
CA PHE A 24 0.44 15.07 -14.36
C PHE A 24 0.18 16.32 -15.21
N THR A 25 -1.05 16.84 -15.21
CA THR A 25 -1.37 18.04 -16.01
C THR A 25 -0.56 19.26 -15.58
N GLN A 26 -0.32 19.44 -14.27
CA GLN A 26 0.46 20.55 -13.74
C GLN A 26 1.94 20.47 -14.14
N ASP A 27 2.58 19.33 -13.90
CA ASP A 27 4.01 19.15 -14.19
C ASP A 27 4.31 19.28 -15.69
N TYR A 28 3.43 18.78 -16.54
CA TYR A 28 3.59 18.84 -18.00
C TYR A 28 2.96 20.09 -18.63
N LYS A 29 2.43 21.02 -17.81
CA LYS A 29 1.79 22.27 -18.25
C LYS A 29 0.71 22.04 -19.31
N LEU A 30 -0.13 21.04 -19.08
CA LEU A 30 -1.20 20.62 -19.98
C LEU A 30 -2.56 21.12 -19.49
N SER A 31 -3.41 21.51 -20.42
CA SER A 31 -4.84 21.65 -20.13
C SER A 31 -5.49 20.27 -20.05
N GLY A 32 -6.20 20.01 -18.97
CA GLY A 32 -6.98 18.80 -18.79
C GLY A 32 -8.19 19.04 -17.90
N PHE A 33 -9.23 18.24 -18.09
CA PHE A 33 -10.46 18.26 -17.30
C PHE A 33 -10.59 16.92 -16.56
N ILE A 34 -10.91 16.99 -15.28
CA ILE A 34 -11.21 15.84 -14.43
C ILE A 34 -12.68 15.97 -14.01
N ASP A 35 -13.52 15.10 -14.57
CA ASP A 35 -14.93 14.97 -14.24
C ASP A 35 -15.12 13.81 -13.25
N SER A 36 -16.30 13.18 -13.25
CA SER A 36 -16.59 11.98 -12.47
C SER A 36 -15.74 10.80 -12.95
N ILE A 37 -14.71 10.45 -12.18
CA ILE A 37 -13.83 9.31 -12.48
C ILE A 37 -14.59 7.98 -12.34
N ARG A 38 -14.49 7.15 -13.38
CA ARG A 38 -14.87 5.73 -13.36
C ARG A 38 -13.68 4.86 -13.68
N ILE A 39 -13.66 3.65 -13.11
CA ILE A 39 -12.62 2.66 -13.33
C ILE A 39 -13.30 1.44 -13.94
N LEU A 40 -13.15 1.27 -15.25
CA LEU A 40 -13.89 0.30 -16.03
C LEU A 40 -13.00 -0.90 -16.35
N PRO A 41 -13.34 -2.13 -15.89
CA PRO A 41 -12.62 -3.32 -16.33
C PRO A 41 -12.84 -3.50 -17.84
N ILE A 42 -11.76 -3.68 -18.60
CA ILE A 42 -11.84 -3.91 -20.04
C ILE A 42 -12.20 -5.37 -20.29
N LEU A 43 -13.28 -5.61 -21.04
CA LEU A 43 -13.66 -6.95 -21.48
C LEU A 43 -13.28 -7.18 -22.95
N GLN A 44 -12.77 -8.38 -23.23
CA GLN A 44 -12.53 -8.89 -24.58
C GLN A 44 -13.26 -10.22 -24.73
N GLY A 45 -14.29 -10.27 -25.58
CA GLY A 45 -15.15 -11.46 -25.72
C GLY A 45 -15.79 -11.89 -24.39
N GLY A 46 -16.27 -10.92 -23.59
CA GLY A 46 -16.87 -11.16 -22.28
C GLY A 46 -15.89 -11.57 -21.17
N LYS A 47 -14.57 -11.54 -21.42
CA LYS A 47 -13.53 -11.89 -20.44
C LYS A 47 -12.71 -10.67 -20.04
N PHE A 48 -12.39 -10.57 -18.76
CA PHE A 48 -11.58 -9.49 -18.24
C PHE A 48 -10.14 -9.56 -18.78
N ALA A 49 -9.69 -8.48 -19.40
CA ALA A 49 -8.36 -8.37 -20.00
C ALA A 49 -7.25 -8.01 -18.99
N PHE A 50 -7.51 -8.14 -17.69
CA PHE A 50 -6.58 -7.77 -16.61
C PHE A 50 -6.06 -6.32 -16.73
N THR A 51 -6.92 -5.45 -17.25
CA THR A 51 -6.62 -4.04 -17.51
C THR A 51 -7.89 -3.24 -17.27
N TYR A 52 -7.77 -2.14 -16.55
CA TYR A 52 -8.88 -1.19 -16.36
C TYR A 52 -8.62 0.06 -17.19
N GLU A 53 -9.67 0.67 -17.72
CA GLU A 53 -9.65 2.00 -18.32
C GLU A 53 -10.23 3.02 -17.33
N VAL A 54 -9.53 4.14 -17.14
CA VAL A 54 -10.03 5.26 -16.35
C VAL A 54 -10.71 6.24 -17.28
N THR A 55 -11.99 6.51 -17.05
CA THR A 55 -12.74 7.56 -17.75
C THR A 55 -13.01 8.74 -16.82
N GLY A 56 -13.50 9.85 -17.39
CA GLY A 56 -13.67 11.10 -16.65
C GLY A 56 -12.40 11.97 -16.61
N PHE A 57 -11.39 11.64 -17.43
CA PHE A 57 -10.23 12.51 -17.65
C PHE A 57 -10.08 12.82 -19.13
N ARG A 58 -10.04 14.12 -19.46
CA ARG A 58 -9.83 14.59 -20.83
C ARG A 58 -8.60 15.48 -20.91
N CYS A 59 -7.61 15.06 -21.70
CA CYS A 59 -6.46 15.86 -22.05
C CYS A 59 -6.05 15.57 -23.49
N ASN A 60 -5.94 16.59 -24.35
CA ASN A 60 -5.62 16.40 -25.78
C ASN A 60 -4.21 15.85 -26.06
N LYS A 61 -3.40 15.57 -25.03
CA LYS A 61 -2.10 14.91 -25.16
C LYS A 61 -2.10 13.46 -24.65
N VAL A 62 -3.19 13.04 -24.02
CA VAL A 62 -3.37 11.69 -23.47
C VAL A 62 -4.51 11.02 -24.23
N ASN A 63 -4.23 9.86 -24.82
CA ASN A 63 -5.24 9.06 -25.52
C ASN A 63 -6.16 8.37 -24.52
N LYS A 64 -5.59 7.49 -23.69
CA LYS A 64 -6.30 6.73 -22.67
C LYS A 64 -5.50 6.65 -21.39
N VAL A 65 -6.19 6.40 -20.29
CA VAL A 65 -5.59 6.13 -18.98
C VAL A 65 -5.89 4.69 -18.62
N TYR A 66 -4.86 3.89 -18.43
CA TYR A 66 -4.96 2.47 -18.13
C TYR A 66 -4.42 2.17 -16.74
N ILE A 67 -5.04 1.24 -16.04
CA ILE A 67 -4.53 0.68 -14.78
C ILE A 67 -4.26 -0.81 -14.97
N LYS A 68 -3.10 -1.25 -14.47
CA LYS A 68 -2.77 -2.68 -14.36
C LYS A 68 -2.23 -3.00 -12.98
N THR A 69 -2.67 -4.12 -12.44
CA THR A 69 -2.17 -4.63 -11.17
C THR A 69 -0.80 -5.27 -11.35
N VAL A 70 0.13 -4.91 -10.48
CA VAL A 70 1.49 -5.45 -10.44
C VAL A 70 1.81 -6.01 -9.06
N SER A 71 2.92 -6.73 -8.96
CA SER A 71 3.56 -7.10 -7.70
C SER A 71 5.03 -6.73 -7.74
N GLY A 72 5.56 -6.26 -6.63
CA GLY A 72 6.97 -6.03 -6.39
C GLY A 72 7.74 -7.32 -6.15
N ASN A 73 9.01 -7.35 -6.55
CA ASN A 73 9.93 -8.41 -6.12
C ASN A 73 10.52 -8.15 -4.72
N SER A 74 10.31 -6.96 -4.16
CA SER A 74 10.70 -6.55 -2.81
C SER A 74 9.93 -5.28 -2.39
N SER A 75 10.62 -4.22 -1.93
CA SER A 75 10.00 -2.96 -1.47
C SER A 75 9.48 -2.10 -2.63
N PHE A 76 8.23 -2.34 -3.03
CA PHE A 76 7.54 -1.62 -4.12
C PHE A 76 6.83 -0.36 -3.62
N THR A 77 6.87 0.73 -4.40
CA THR A 77 6.05 1.94 -4.19
C THR A 77 4.66 1.71 -4.75
N ASP A 78 3.61 2.12 -4.06
CA ASP A 78 2.23 1.73 -4.38
C ASP A 78 1.77 2.02 -5.82
N PHE A 79 2.33 3.04 -6.49
CA PHE A 79 2.09 3.33 -7.91
C PHE A 79 3.37 3.65 -8.70
N LEU A 80 3.40 3.21 -9.96
CA LEU A 80 4.29 3.70 -11.00
C LEU A 80 3.47 4.25 -12.17
N ILE A 81 3.80 5.46 -12.62
CA ILE A 81 3.07 6.14 -13.69
C ILE A 81 3.97 6.27 -14.92
N PHE A 82 3.47 5.91 -16.10
CA PHE A 82 4.18 6.03 -17.37
C PHE A 82 3.35 6.83 -18.36
N ASN A 83 4.01 7.63 -19.21
CA ASN A 83 3.37 8.38 -20.29
C ASN A 83 3.95 7.91 -21.64
N GLN A 84 3.38 6.87 -22.21
CA GLN A 84 3.89 6.20 -23.41
C GLN A 84 2.78 5.49 -24.19
N LYS A 85 3.02 5.16 -25.46
CA LYS A 85 2.02 4.47 -26.30
C LYS A 85 1.79 3.05 -25.82
N GLU A 86 2.87 2.27 -25.72
CA GLU A 86 2.80 0.84 -25.45
C GLU A 86 2.73 0.51 -23.96
N GLU A 87 2.24 -0.68 -23.64
CA GLU A 87 2.22 -1.22 -22.28
C GLU A 87 3.64 -1.22 -21.65
N PRO A 88 3.82 -0.74 -20.40
CA PRO A 88 5.13 -0.63 -19.78
C PRO A 88 5.90 -1.94 -19.66
N LYS A 89 7.23 -1.85 -19.80
CA LYS A 89 8.19 -2.93 -19.57
C LYS A 89 9.18 -2.51 -18.48
N GLN A 90 9.91 -3.47 -17.92
CA GLN A 90 10.88 -3.20 -16.83
C GLN A 90 11.95 -2.15 -17.16
N LYS A 91 12.29 -2.01 -18.44
CA LYS A 91 13.30 -1.05 -18.90
C LYS A 91 12.75 0.38 -19.09
N ASP A 92 11.43 0.52 -19.13
CA ASP A 92 10.80 1.82 -19.32
C ASP A 92 10.91 2.63 -18.03
N ILE A 93 11.05 3.95 -18.15
CA ILE A 93 11.25 4.83 -16.99
C ILE A 93 9.91 5.45 -16.61
N PRO A 94 9.41 5.21 -15.39
CA PRO A 94 8.20 5.86 -14.93
C PRO A 94 8.44 7.36 -14.72
N ILE A 95 7.44 8.17 -15.05
CA ILE A 95 7.46 9.60 -14.79
C ILE A 95 7.27 9.89 -13.29
N TYR A 96 6.48 9.06 -12.62
CA TYR A 96 6.24 9.12 -11.17
C TYR A 96 6.39 7.75 -10.52
N ALA A 97 6.98 7.75 -9.35
CA ALA A 97 6.87 6.68 -8.38
C ALA A 97 6.24 7.21 -7.10
N ILE A 98 5.11 6.63 -6.72
CA ILE A 98 4.23 7.20 -5.70
C ILE A 98 4.02 6.16 -4.61
N GLU A 99 4.27 6.57 -3.38
CA GLU A 99 3.86 5.85 -2.18
C GLU A 99 2.61 6.53 -1.60
N GLU A 100 1.52 5.80 -1.43
CA GLU A 100 0.28 6.30 -0.83
C GLU A 100 0.25 5.96 0.66
N THR A 101 -0.23 6.90 1.48
CA THR A 101 -0.58 6.60 2.87
C THR A 101 -1.85 7.32 3.26
N LYS A 102 -2.71 6.65 4.03
CA LYS A 102 -3.82 7.34 4.71
C LYS A 102 -3.43 7.83 6.12
N THR A 103 -2.33 7.30 6.67
CA THR A 103 -1.94 7.53 8.06
C THR A 103 -1.33 8.92 8.27
N ASP A 104 -1.83 9.61 9.29
CA ASP A 104 -1.24 10.84 9.82
C ASP A 104 -0.45 10.61 11.13
N ASP A 105 0.37 11.60 11.51
CA ASP A 105 1.10 11.65 12.79
C ASP A 105 0.18 11.45 14.02
N LYS A 106 -1.12 11.78 13.88
CA LYS A 106 -2.15 11.55 14.90
C LYS A 106 -2.34 10.07 15.24
N GLU A 107 -2.29 9.18 14.25
CA GLU A 107 -2.58 7.75 14.44
C GLU A 107 -1.33 6.94 14.74
N SER A 108 -0.21 7.25 14.09
CA SER A 108 1.03 6.50 14.31
C SER A 108 2.28 7.27 13.87
N ARG A 109 2.96 7.88 14.85
CA ARG A 109 4.16 8.73 14.67
C ARG A 109 5.25 8.07 13.82
N ASN A 110 5.67 6.85 14.17
CA ASN A 110 6.78 6.16 13.50
C ASN A 110 6.33 5.45 12.20
N THR A 111 5.10 4.96 12.16
CA THR A 111 4.56 4.21 11.00
C THR A 111 4.18 5.16 9.85
N GLY A 112 3.68 6.36 10.16
CA GLY A 112 3.22 7.33 9.17
C GLY A 112 4.32 7.96 8.31
N VAL A 113 5.59 7.83 8.72
CA VAL A 113 6.74 8.34 7.94
C VAL A 113 7.79 7.26 7.74
N TYR A 114 8.49 6.84 8.80
CA TYR A 114 9.69 6.02 8.63
C TYR A 114 9.46 4.69 7.93
N GLN A 115 8.39 3.96 8.27
CA GLN A 115 8.14 2.64 7.69
C GLN A 115 8.10 2.66 6.15
N ARG A 116 7.72 3.80 5.56
CA ARG A 116 7.58 3.98 4.11
C ARG A 116 8.85 4.52 3.45
N CYS A 117 9.69 5.24 4.19
CA CYS A 117 10.90 5.86 3.68
C CYS A 117 11.85 4.90 2.93
N SER A 118 11.93 3.63 3.37
CA SER A 118 12.77 2.64 2.70
C SER A 118 12.39 2.40 1.23
N LYS A 119 11.12 2.57 0.84
CA LYS A 119 10.66 2.41 -0.55
C LYS A 119 11.32 3.44 -1.48
N PHE A 120 11.48 4.69 -1.04
CA PHE A 120 12.11 5.75 -1.83
C PHE A 120 13.62 5.57 -2.00
N VAL A 121 14.29 4.97 -1.01
CA VAL A 121 15.71 4.58 -1.12
C VAL A 121 15.84 3.38 -2.05
N PHE A 122 14.92 2.42 -1.94
CA PHE A 122 14.97 1.19 -2.70
C PHE A 122 14.71 1.43 -4.20
N ILE A 123 13.69 2.19 -4.55
CA ILE A 123 13.32 2.46 -5.94
C ILE A 123 14.38 3.26 -6.71
N ASP A 124 15.17 4.08 -6.02
CA ASP A 124 16.26 4.85 -6.63
C ASP A 124 17.30 3.95 -7.31
N SER A 125 17.41 2.70 -6.85
CA SER A 125 18.29 1.69 -7.47
C SER A 125 17.82 1.22 -8.85
N TYR A 126 16.54 1.41 -9.16
CA TYR A 126 15.90 0.96 -10.40
C TYR A 126 15.56 2.15 -11.32
N TYR A 127 14.97 3.19 -10.75
CA TYR A 127 14.49 4.36 -11.48
C TYR A 127 14.96 5.66 -10.81
N PRO A 128 16.28 5.97 -10.86
CA PRO A 128 16.82 7.16 -10.21
C PRO A 128 16.26 8.48 -10.78
N ASN A 129 15.78 8.45 -12.03
CA ASN A 129 15.23 9.61 -12.72
C ASN A 129 13.71 9.77 -12.56
N ALA A 130 13.03 8.82 -11.91
CA ALA A 130 11.61 8.94 -11.65
C ALA A 130 11.37 9.99 -10.56
N LYS A 131 10.40 10.89 -10.76
CA LYS A 131 10.00 11.80 -9.68
C LYS A 131 9.31 10.99 -8.58
N LYS A 132 9.83 11.11 -7.36
CA LYS A 132 9.34 10.38 -6.19
C LYS A 132 8.30 11.23 -5.46
N ILE A 133 7.18 10.62 -5.12
CA ILE A 133 6.06 11.31 -4.48
C ILE A 133 5.58 10.50 -3.28
N MET A 134 5.45 11.15 -2.14
CA MET A 134 4.72 10.64 -0.98
C MET A 134 3.33 11.29 -0.98
N LEU A 135 2.30 10.50 -1.25
CA LEU A 135 0.91 10.96 -1.35
C LEU A 135 0.13 10.60 -0.09
N TYR A 136 -0.31 11.63 0.63
CA TYR A 136 -1.18 11.47 1.79
C TYR A 136 -2.65 11.52 1.38
N ASN A 137 -3.32 10.38 1.34
CA ASN A 137 -4.76 10.27 1.11
C ASN A 137 -5.53 10.25 2.44
N LEU A 138 -5.49 11.38 3.15
CA LEU A 138 -6.08 11.48 4.48
C LEU A 138 -7.60 11.31 4.46
N GLN A 139 -8.10 10.43 5.32
CA GLN A 139 -9.54 10.27 5.58
C GLN A 139 -9.98 10.87 6.92
N ILE A 140 -9.03 11.39 7.68
CA ILE A 140 -9.24 12.08 8.96
C ILE A 140 -8.42 13.37 8.96
N GLU A 141 -8.80 14.29 9.84
CA GLU A 141 -8.15 15.59 9.94
C GLU A 141 -6.66 15.48 10.29
N GLN A 142 -5.84 16.24 9.57
CA GLN A 142 -4.41 16.38 9.83
C GLN A 142 -4.19 17.03 11.19
N LYS A 143 -3.24 16.48 11.95
CA LYS A 143 -2.81 17.07 13.20
C LYS A 143 -2.19 18.46 12.98
N GLU A 144 -2.65 19.45 13.74
CA GLU A 144 -2.19 20.84 13.64
C GLU A 144 -0.69 20.99 13.93
N LYS A 145 -0.20 20.39 15.02
CA LYS A 145 1.20 20.48 15.44
C LYS A 145 1.94 19.17 15.17
N PRO A 146 2.87 19.14 14.19
CA PRO A 146 3.62 17.94 13.88
C PRO A 146 4.56 17.53 15.02
N THR A 147 4.77 16.23 15.23
CA THR A 147 5.83 15.75 16.14
C THR A 147 7.23 15.95 15.55
N GLU A 148 8.25 16.01 16.40
CA GLU A 148 9.66 16.03 15.97
C GLU A 148 10.01 14.86 15.05
N THR A 149 9.47 13.68 15.31
CA THR A 149 9.63 12.49 14.45
C THR A 149 9.10 12.74 13.05
N TYR A 150 7.92 13.33 12.95
CA TYR A 150 7.30 13.65 11.67
C TYR A 150 8.09 14.73 10.93
N ILE A 151 8.53 15.79 11.64
CA ILE A 151 9.38 16.85 11.08
C ILE A 151 10.68 16.25 10.53
N PHE A 152 11.41 15.49 11.34
CA PHE A 152 12.68 14.89 10.92
C PHE A 152 12.49 13.97 9.71
N GLY A 153 11.55 13.03 9.77
CA GLY A 153 11.31 12.09 8.67
C GLY A 153 10.86 12.78 7.37
N THR A 154 10.04 13.82 7.46
CA THR A 154 9.60 14.60 6.30
C THR A 154 10.75 15.41 5.71
N ARG A 155 11.58 16.06 6.55
CA ARG A 155 12.77 16.78 6.08
C ARG A 155 13.76 15.85 5.39
N LEU A 156 13.94 14.62 5.89
CA LEU A 156 14.76 13.60 5.20
C LEU A 156 14.19 13.25 3.82
N LEU A 157 12.87 13.06 3.69
CA LEU A 157 12.21 12.80 2.40
C LEU A 157 12.45 13.95 1.42
N LEU A 158 12.24 15.19 1.87
CA LEU A 158 12.47 16.39 1.07
C LEU A 158 13.94 16.52 0.64
N THR A 159 14.88 16.15 1.51
CA THR A 159 16.33 16.15 1.20
C THR A 159 16.68 15.14 0.11
N LEU A 160 15.95 14.02 0.02
CA LEU A 160 16.08 13.06 -1.08
C LEU A 160 15.32 13.46 -2.35
N GLY A 161 14.69 14.64 -2.38
CA GLY A 161 13.90 15.13 -3.51
C GLY A 161 12.53 14.45 -3.64
N VAL A 162 12.00 13.87 -2.56
CA VAL A 162 10.64 13.31 -2.54
C VAL A 162 9.65 14.46 -2.38
N GLU A 163 8.71 14.57 -3.32
CA GLU A 163 7.62 15.55 -3.25
C GLU A 163 6.50 15.03 -2.34
N ILE A 164 5.89 15.92 -1.55
CA ILE A 164 4.79 15.57 -0.63
C ILE A 164 3.48 16.13 -1.17
N LEU A 165 2.48 15.26 -1.36
CA LEU A 165 1.13 15.63 -1.82
C LEU A 165 0.06 15.23 -0.80
N GLY A 166 -1.10 15.88 -0.85
CA GLY A 166 -2.27 15.52 -0.04
C GLY A 166 -2.23 15.98 1.42
N LYS A 167 -1.24 16.80 1.80
CA LYS A 167 -1.14 17.47 3.10
C LYS A 167 -0.62 18.90 2.97
N LYS A 168 -0.95 19.72 3.96
CA LYS A 168 -0.34 21.04 4.11
C LYS A 168 0.97 20.90 4.88
N LEU A 169 2.04 21.43 4.29
CA LEU A 169 3.34 21.56 4.94
C LEU A 169 3.62 23.03 5.21
N ASP A 170 3.98 23.33 6.45
CA ASP A 170 4.54 24.61 6.83
C ASP A 170 5.94 24.76 6.22
N LYS A 171 6.12 25.77 5.37
CA LYS A 171 7.36 25.99 4.62
C LYS A 171 8.52 26.38 5.52
N ASP A 172 8.24 26.93 6.70
CA ASP A 172 9.27 27.37 7.66
C ASP A 172 9.74 26.21 8.54
N ILE A 173 8.95 25.13 8.64
CA ILE A 173 9.27 23.93 9.43
C ILE A 173 9.88 22.84 8.55
N PHE A 174 9.28 22.60 7.39
CA PHE A 174 9.63 21.46 6.53
C PHE A 174 10.64 21.87 5.45
N ILE A 175 11.84 22.25 5.90
CA ILE A 175 12.96 22.65 5.05
C ILE A 175 13.90 21.43 4.85
N PRO A 176 14.33 21.10 3.62
CA PRO A 176 15.36 20.08 3.41
C PRO A 176 16.62 20.33 4.27
N PHE A 177 17.34 19.28 4.62
CA PHE A 177 18.66 19.43 5.22
C PHE A 177 19.68 19.80 4.15
N GLU A 178 20.60 20.72 4.47
CA GLU A 178 21.68 21.12 3.56
C GLU A 178 23.03 20.54 3.98
N LYS A 179 23.18 20.19 5.26
CA LYS A 179 24.46 19.74 5.84
C LYS A 179 24.26 18.49 6.71
N ILE A 180 25.30 17.65 6.74
CA ILE A 180 25.33 16.44 7.58
C ILE A 180 25.11 16.78 9.06
N ASP A 181 25.74 17.87 9.55
CA ASP A 181 25.67 18.24 10.96
C ASP A 181 24.24 18.63 11.37
N GLU A 182 23.45 19.24 10.48
CA GLU A 182 22.03 19.52 10.75
C GLU A 182 21.21 18.24 10.97
N VAL A 183 21.50 17.17 10.22
CA VAL A 183 20.83 15.87 10.39
C VAL A 183 21.18 15.26 11.74
N ILE A 184 22.47 15.30 12.10
CA ILE A 184 23.00 14.77 13.36
C ILE A 184 22.40 15.54 14.53
N ASP A 185 22.52 16.86 14.53
CA ASP A 185 22.08 17.73 15.61
C ASP A 185 20.57 17.65 15.80
N PHE A 186 19.79 17.68 14.71
CA PHE A 186 18.34 17.54 14.82
C PHE A 186 17.99 16.20 15.46
N LYS A 187 18.54 15.08 14.95
CA LYS A 187 18.17 13.74 15.43
C LYS A 187 18.60 13.49 16.87
N ASN A 188 19.77 13.97 17.27
CA ASN A 188 20.32 13.76 18.60
C ASN A 188 19.62 14.60 19.68
N ASN A 189 19.11 15.78 19.33
CA ASN A 189 18.37 16.65 20.24
C ASN A 189 16.88 16.26 20.41
N MET A 190 16.34 15.39 19.56
CA MET A 190 14.98 14.86 19.74
C MET A 190 14.82 14.09 21.04
N ARG A 191 13.62 14.13 21.61
CA ARG A 191 13.29 13.35 22.82
C ARG A 191 13.59 11.85 22.63
N HIS A 192 14.35 11.28 23.57
CA HIS A 192 14.65 9.84 23.58
C HIS A 192 13.41 8.97 23.85
N PRO A 193 13.39 7.73 23.31
CA PRO A 193 12.32 6.79 23.59
C PRO A 193 12.33 6.36 25.08
N PRO A 194 11.23 5.76 25.58
CA PRO A 194 11.15 5.28 26.96
C PRO A 194 12.29 4.30 27.30
N LYS A 195 12.67 4.27 28.58
CA LYS A 195 13.72 3.39 29.12
C LYS A 195 13.55 1.94 28.64
N GLY A 196 14.65 1.33 28.19
CA GLY A 196 14.67 -0.03 27.63
C GLY A 196 14.55 -0.10 26.10
N ASN A 197 14.28 1.02 25.42
CA ASN A 197 14.36 1.11 23.96
C ASN A 197 15.73 1.64 23.51
N VAL A 198 16.18 1.20 22.34
CA VAL A 198 17.40 1.71 21.70
C VAL A 198 17.06 3.02 20.99
N PRO A 199 17.63 4.18 21.40
CA PRO A 199 17.48 5.43 20.66
C PRO A 199 18.20 5.35 19.31
N ILE A 200 17.73 6.11 18.33
CA ILE A 200 18.50 6.39 17.11
C ILE A 200 19.31 7.66 17.36
N LEU A 201 20.63 7.50 17.45
CA LEU A 201 21.63 8.54 17.66
C LEU A 201 22.69 8.44 16.57
N LEU A 202 23.22 9.57 16.15
CA LEU A 202 24.28 9.65 15.16
C LEU A 202 25.55 10.17 15.84
N ASN A 203 26.65 9.45 15.68
CA ASN A 203 27.97 9.86 16.14
C ASN A 203 28.93 9.95 14.95
N ARG A 204 29.50 11.13 14.71
CA ARG A 204 30.41 11.37 13.60
C ARG A 204 31.85 11.29 14.07
N GLU A 205 32.61 10.41 13.43
CA GLU A 205 34.05 10.30 13.59
C GLU A 205 34.76 10.70 12.29
N LYS A 206 36.10 10.65 12.30
CA LYS A 206 36.91 11.05 11.14
C LYS A 206 36.63 10.17 9.92
N ASP A 207 36.44 8.86 10.09
CA ASP A 207 36.33 7.87 9.02
C ASP A 207 34.97 7.16 8.94
N LYS A 208 34.07 7.41 9.90
CA LYS A 208 32.74 6.80 9.93
C LYS A 208 31.68 7.69 10.58
N ILE A 209 30.42 7.44 10.26
CA ILE A 209 29.28 7.84 11.07
C ILE A 209 28.65 6.57 11.63
N GLU A 210 28.55 6.49 12.94
CA GLU A 210 27.81 5.44 13.62
C GLU A 210 26.37 5.87 13.84
N ILE A 211 25.43 4.96 13.57
CA ILE A 211 24.00 5.22 13.77
C ILE A 211 23.45 4.10 14.66
N SER A 212 23.08 4.41 15.89
CA SER A 212 22.43 3.42 16.75
C SER A 212 21.01 3.14 16.26
N GLY A 213 20.53 1.90 16.39
CA GLY A 213 19.13 1.62 16.12
C GLY A 213 18.80 0.13 16.03
N ARG A 214 17.76 -0.28 16.77
CA ARG A 214 17.30 -1.67 16.79
C ARG A 214 16.75 -2.11 15.43
N LEU A 215 17.23 -3.23 14.89
CA LEU A 215 16.68 -3.90 13.71
C LEU A 215 16.03 -5.24 14.04
N PHE A 216 16.40 -5.85 15.17
CA PHE A 216 15.89 -7.14 15.61
C PHE A 216 14.46 -7.07 16.15
N LYS A 217 13.59 -7.93 15.61
CA LYS A 217 12.23 -8.17 16.08
C LYS A 217 11.79 -9.57 15.64
N SER A 218 11.02 -10.26 16.47
CA SER A 218 10.44 -11.57 16.14
C SER A 218 11.46 -12.58 15.58
N ASN A 219 12.61 -12.72 16.24
CA ASN A 219 13.70 -13.62 15.84
C ASN A 219 14.33 -13.34 14.46
N GLY A 220 14.37 -12.07 14.04
CA GLY A 220 15.00 -11.70 12.78
C GLY A 220 15.09 -10.20 12.52
N LEU A 221 15.61 -9.85 11.35
CA LEU A 221 15.69 -8.48 10.84
C LEU A 221 14.31 -8.03 10.32
N SER A 222 13.44 -7.58 11.23
CA SER A 222 12.03 -7.28 10.92
C SER A 222 11.46 -6.05 11.64
N HIS A 223 12.29 -5.18 12.22
CA HIS A 223 11.83 -3.94 12.83
C HIS A 223 11.53 -2.84 11.80
N ASP A 224 10.41 -2.97 11.07
CA ASP A 224 10.05 -2.15 9.90
C ASP A 224 10.22 -0.63 10.05
N PRO A 225 9.76 0.03 11.14
CA PRO A 225 9.97 1.47 11.27
C PRO A 225 11.45 1.88 11.33
N ASN A 226 12.30 1.06 11.94
CA ASN A 226 13.73 1.36 12.06
C ASN A 226 14.49 0.97 10.79
N ILE A 227 14.08 -0.10 10.11
CA ILE A 227 14.58 -0.40 8.75
C ILE A 227 14.37 0.83 7.86
N GLY A 228 13.17 1.39 7.90
CA GLY A 228 12.81 2.63 7.22
C GLY A 228 13.69 3.81 7.61
N ALA A 229 13.73 4.14 8.91
CA ALA A 229 14.48 5.27 9.45
C ALA A 229 15.99 5.20 9.14
N LEU A 230 16.63 4.07 9.44
CA LEU A 230 18.07 3.90 9.25
C LEU A 230 18.45 3.93 7.76
N SER A 231 17.59 3.37 6.89
CA SER A 231 17.79 3.44 5.44
C SER A 231 17.78 4.88 4.94
N ILE A 232 16.77 5.67 5.31
CA ILE A 232 16.64 7.04 4.81
C ILE A 232 17.67 8.00 5.41
N ILE A 233 17.99 7.87 6.71
CA ILE A 233 19.06 8.64 7.34
C ILE A 233 20.36 8.40 6.58
N SER A 234 20.72 7.13 6.36
CA SER A 234 21.95 6.77 5.63
C SER A 234 21.95 7.29 4.21
N ALA A 235 20.82 7.17 3.49
CA ALA A 235 20.69 7.70 2.13
C ALA A 235 20.83 9.23 2.07
N VAL A 236 20.28 9.95 3.05
CA VAL A 236 20.45 11.41 3.15
C VAL A 236 21.90 11.78 3.45
N LEU A 237 22.58 11.07 4.37
CA LEU A 237 24.01 11.29 4.62
C LEU A 237 24.85 11.12 3.34
N ARG A 238 24.55 10.10 2.52
CA ARG A 238 25.17 9.93 1.20
C ARG A 238 24.85 11.10 0.27
N LYS A 239 23.57 11.52 0.19
CA LYS A 239 23.12 12.65 -0.63
C LYS A 239 23.81 13.97 -0.27
N LEU A 240 24.11 14.17 1.01
CA LEU A 240 24.81 15.34 1.55
C LEU A 240 26.35 15.22 1.47
N GLY A 241 26.87 14.21 0.76
CA GLY A 241 28.30 14.09 0.46
C GLY A 241 29.12 13.28 1.46
N TRP A 242 28.49 12.51 2.37
CA TRP A 242 29.27 11.56 3.19
C TRP A 242 29.70 10.37 2.34
N GLU A 243 31.01 10.24 2.09
CA GLU A 243 31.58 9.16 1.27
C GLU A 243 32.21 8.05 2.11
N LYS A 244 32.44 8.28 3.41
CA LYS A 244 33.13 7.32 4.29
C LYS A 244 32.17 6.29 4.89
N ARG A 245 32.57 5.54 5.90
CA ARG A 245 31.77 4.42 6.41
C ARG A 245 30.49 4.91 7.10
N ILE A 246 29.40 4.15 6.97
CA ILE A 246 28.18 4.31 7.77
C ILE A 246 27.95 2.97 8.46
N VAL A 247 27.99 2.96 9.80
CA VAL A 247 27.92 1.73 10.59
C VAL A 247 26.70 1.77 11.49
N ILE A 248 25.78 0.82 11.34
CA ILE A 248 24.65 0.68 12.26
C ILE A 248 25.12 -0.07 13.50
N THR A 249 24.88 0.51 14.66
CA THR A 249 25.23 -0.07 15.97
C THR A 249 23.95 -0.38 16.76
N GLN A 250 24.07 -1.18 17.83
CA GLN A 250 22.94 -1.52 18.73
C GLN A 250 21.71 -2.12 17.99
N HIS A 251 21.94 -2.83 16.88
CA HIS A 251 20.87 -3.41 16.06
C HIS A 251 20.22 -4.65 16.68
N GLY A 252 20.91 -5.32 17.61
CA GLY A 252 20.44 -6.53 18.30
C GLY A 252 20.35 -7.76 17.42
N LEU A 253 21.08 -7.79 16.30
CA LEU A 253 21.12 -8.91 15.35
C LEU A 253 22.36 -9.75 15.63
N GLU A 254 22.31 -10.97 15.10
CA GLU A 254 23.41 -11.93 15.05
C GLU A 254 23.57 -12.37 13.59
N GLN A 255 24.68 -13.05 13.25
CA GLN A 255 25.00 -13.38 11.86
C GLN A 255 23.93 -14.26 11.17
N ASN A 256 23.28 -15.15 11.92
CA ASN A 256 22.18 -16.00 11.45
C ASN A 256 20.91 -15.21 11.03
N HIS A 257 20.74 -13.97 11.51
CA HIS A 257 19.61 -13.12 11.18
C HIS A 257 19.79 -12.38 9.84
N ILE A 258 20.98 -12.42 9.25
CA ILE A 258 21.32 -11.70 8.03
C ILE A 258 21.10 -12.60 6.80
N GLY A 259 20.10 -12.26 6.00
CA GLY A 259 19.74 -12.96 4.76
C GLY A 259 19.82 -12.08 3.51
N LYS A 260 20.19 -12.67 2.37
CA LYS A 260 20.33 -11.97 1.09
C LYS A 260 19.03 -11.34 0.57
N THR A 261 17.89 -11.93 0.92
CA THR A 261 16.56 -11.48 0.44
C THR A 261 16.00 -10.31 1.25
N ASN A 262 16.58 -9.97 2.40
CA ASN A 262 16.04 -8.92 3.26
C ASN A 262 16.23 -7.52 2.63
N LYS A 263 15.16 -6.71 2.64
CA LYS A 263 15.16 -5.36 2.04
C LYS A 263 16.24 -4.43 2.61
N PHE A 264 16.49 -4.50 3.91
CA PHE A 264 17.52 -3.66 4.55
C PHE A 264 18.92 -4.08 4.09
N ILE A 265 19.17 -5.38 3.94
CA ILE A 265 20.45 -5.91 3.45
C ILE A 265 20.69 -5.53 1.98
N GLN A 266 19.65 -5.53 1.16
CA GLN A 266 19.72 -5.04 -0.23
C GLN A 266 20.05 -3.54 -0.27
N ILE A 267 19.37 -2.72 0.54
CA ILE A 267 19.68 -1.29 0.68
C ILE A 267 21.13 -1.10 1.17
N ALA A 268 21.55 -1.84 2.19
CA ALA A 268 22.88 -1.74 2.75
C ALA A 268 23.98 -2.00 1.72
N ASN A 269 23.80 -3.02 0.87
CA ASN A 269 24.70 -3.30 -0.25
C ASN A 269 24.76 -2.12 -1.25
N LYS A 270 23.62 -1.48 -1.52
CA LYS A 270 23.52 -0.40 -2.50
C LYS A 270 24.19 0.90 -2.04
N ILE A 271 23.94 1.31 -0.80
CA ILE A 271 24.40 2.61 -0.28
C ILE A 271 25.56 2.51 0.71
N GLY A 272 26.18 1.33 0.82
CA GLY A 272 27.36 1.08 1.64
C GLY A 272 27.11 1.28 3.14
N ILE A 273 26.07 0.63 3.67
CA ILE A 273 25.83 0.54 5.12
C ILE A 273 26.51 -0.73 5.64
N GLU A 274 27.15 -0.62 6.80
CA GLU A 274 27.72 -1.73 7.55
C GLU A 274 26.89 -2.02 8.82
N LEU A 275 27.00 -3.24 9.34
CA LEU A 275 26.44 -3.62 10.64
C LEU A 275 27.59 -3.92 11.58
N ASP A 276 27.61 -3.27 12.76
CA ASP A 276 28.68 -3.48 13.74
C ASP A 276 28.86 -4.97 14.06
N LYS A 277 30.12 -5.44 14.01
CA LYS A 277 30.53 -6.84 14.29
C LYS A 277 29.89 -7.91 13.40
N LEU A 278 29.15 -7.56 12.34
CA LEU A 278 28.50 -8.51 11.45
C LEU A 278 28.98 -8.35 10.01
N THR A 279 29.07 -9.47 9.29
CA THR A 279 29.40 -9.45 7.86
C THR A 279 28.12 -9.41 7.05
N ILE A 280 27.98 -8.38 6.22
CA ILE A 280 26.87 -8.27 5.27
C ILE A 280 27.20 -9.11 4.02
N PRO A 281 26.36 -10.07 3.63
CA PRO A 281 26.57 -10.82 2.40
C PRO A 281 26.45 -9.88 1.19
N LYS A 282 27.28 -10.12 0.18
CA LYS A 282 27.11 -9.46 -1.12
C LYS A 282 25.78 -9.89 -1.74
N VAL A 283 24.94 -8.92 -2.08
CA VAL A 283 23.63 -9.14 -2.69
C VAL A 283 23.54 -8.41 -4.03
N GLU A 284 23.18 -9.15 -5.07
CA GLU A 284 22.70 -8.56 -6.32
C GLU A 284 21.19 -8.38 -6.22
N MET A 285 20.71 -7.15 -6.42
CA MET A 285 19.28 -6.87 -6.45
C MET A 285 18.64 -7.58 -7.65
N ASN A 286 17.34 -7.88 -7.54
CA ASN A 286 16.59 -8.44 -8.65
C ASN A 286 16.70 -7.51 -9.86
N LYS A 287 16.86 -8.04 -11.08
CA LYS A 287 16.91 -7.21 -12.30
C LYS A 287 15.58 -6.51 -12.59
N SER A 288 14.48 -7.10 -12.14
CA SER A 288 13.13 -6.57 -12.30
C SER A 288 12.65 -6.00 -10.97
N TYR A 289 12.12 -4.78 -10.99
CA TYR A 289 11.54 -4.16 -9.80
C TYR A 289 10.14 -4.73 -9.51
N TRP A 290 9.37 -4.95 -10.57
CA TRP A 290 7.97 -5.36 -10.51
C TRP A 290 7.69 -6.45 -11.56
N LYS A 291 6.52 -7.08 -11.47
CA LYS A 291 5.95 -7.96 -12.50
C LYS A 291 4.44 -7.73 -12.57
N TYR A 292 3.83 -7.98 -13.73
CA TYR A 292 2.36 -8.01 -13.80
C TYR A 292 1.83 -9.11 -12.89
N ASP A 293 0.85 -8.76 -12.07
CA ASP A 293 0.27 -9.71 -11.14
C ASP A 293 -0.64 -10.67 -11.90
N LYS A 294 -0.32 -11.96 -11.83
CA LYS A 294 -1.07 -13.05 -12.44
C LYS A 294 -1.49 -14.11 -11.43
N ASP A 295 -1.11 -13.95 -10.16
CA ASP A 295 -1.23 -14.98 -9.14
C ASP A 295 -1.85 -14.46 -7.85
N GLY A 296 -1.95 -13.15 -7.66
CA GLY A 296 -2.38 -12.49 -6.44
C GLY A 296 -3.86 -12.74 -6.13
N GLU A 297 -4.14 -13.18 -4.92
CA GLU A 297 -5.50 -13.35 -4.38
C GLU A 297 -6.34 -12.08 -4.48
N LYS A 298 -5.70 -10.92 -4.27
CA LYS A 298 -6.32 -9.59 -4.36
C LYS A 298 -6.98 -9.30 -5.71
N LEU A 299 -6.58 -9.98 -6.80
CA LEU A 299 -7.14 -9.72 -8.12
C LEU A 299 -8.65 -9.95 -8.17
N GLY A 300 -9.15 -11.01 -7.53
CA GLY A 300 -10.57 -11.32 -7.47
C GLY A 300 -11.37 -10.30 -6.65
N THR A 301 -10.86 -9.96 -5.46
CA THR A 301 -11.55 -9.03 -4.55
C THR A 301 -11.50 -7.59 -5.06
N ILE A 302 -10.37 -7.14 -5.63
CA ILE A 302 -10.28 -5.82 -6.30
C ILE A 302 -11.23 -5.74 -7.49
N PHE A 303 -11.32 -6.79 -8.30
CA PHE A 303 -12.23 -6.81 -9.44
C PHE A 303 -13.68 -6.65 -8.99
N ILE A 304 -14.14 -7.45 -8.01
CA ILE A 304 -15.51 -7.34 -7.49
C ILE A 304 -15.77 -5.97 -6.86
N HIS A 305 -14.84 -5.44 -6.09
CA HIS A 305 -14.94 -4.11 -5.50
C HIS A 305 -15.18 -3.05 -6.60
N LEU A 306 -14.32 -3.01 -7.61
CA LEU A 306 -14.42 -2.03 -8.69
C LEU A 306 -15.68 -2.21 -9.53
N VAL A 307 -16.09 -3.44 -9.83
CA VAL A 307 -17.28 -3.69 -10.64
C VAL A 307 -18.54 -3.27 -9.89
N VAL A 308 -18.65 -3.58 -8.59
CA VAL A 308 -19.78 -3.12 -7.77
C VAL A 308 -19.84 -1.59 -7.73
N GLU A 309 -18.75 -0.90 -7.38
CA GLU A 309 -18.76 0.57 -7.25
C GLU A 309 -18.94 1.35 -8.57
N ASN A 310 -18.77 0.70 -9.72
CA ASN A 310 -18.90 1.36 -11.02
C ASN A 310 -20.16 0.94 -11.78
N PHE A 311 -20.76 -0.22 -11.47
CA PHE A 311 -21.89 -0.78 -12.23
C PHE A 311 -23.15 -1.04 -11.39
N THR A 312 -23.16 -0.72 -10.09
CA THR A 312 -24.36 -0.77 -9.24
C THR A 312 -24.43 0.44 -8.30
N GLN A 313 -25.47 0.48 -7.46
CA GLN A 313 -25.56 1.43 -6.33
C GLN A 313 -24.88 0.92 -5.06
N GLY A 314 -24.31 -0.28 -5.09
CA GLY A 314 -23.56 -0.81 -3.96
C GLY A 314 -22.20 -0.13 -3.81
N TYR A 315 -21.71 -0.10 -2.58
CA TYR A 315 -20.42 0.53 -2.27
C TYR A 315 -19.67 -0.21 -1.17
N SER A 316 -18.35 -0.02 -1.11
CA SER A 316 -17.52 -0.59 -0.06
C SER A 316 -17.68 0.18 1.26
N ILE A 317 -17.91 -0.56 2.33
CA ILE A 317 -17.93 -0.03 3.70
C ILE A 317 -16.71 -0.48 4.52
N PHE A 318 -15.87 -1.36 3.96
CA PHE A 318 -14.56 -1.71 4.51
C PHE A 318 -13.73 -2.44 3.45
N GLU A 319 -12.42 -2.20 3.39
CA GLU A 319 -11.49 -2.91 2.51
C GLU A 319 -10.18 -3.27 3.23
N ASN A 320 -9.64 -4.45 2.93
CA ASN A 320 -8.37 -4.98 3.42
C ASN A 320 -7.82 -6.02 2.44
N HIS A 321 -7.80 -5.70 1.14
CA HIS A 321 -7.31 -6.62 0.12
C HIS A 321 -5.91 -7.16 0.46
N ALA A 322 -5.63 -8.43 0.14
CA ALA A 322 -4.37 -9.07 0.48
C ALA A 322 -3.15 -8.26 0.00
N GLY A 323 -2.30 -7.83 0.95
CA GLY A 323 -1.10 -7.03 0.67
C GLY A 323 -1.34 -5.52 0.50
N SER A 324 -2.58 -5.06 0.63
CA SER A 324 -2.96 -3.64 0.56
C SER A 324 -3.00 -2.95 1.92
N GLU A 325 -2.96 -1.62 1.93
CA GLU A 325 -3.25 -0.83 3.13
C GLU A 325 -4.67 -1.11 3.65
N LYS A 326 -4.78 -1.55 4.92
CA LYS A 326 -6.07 -1.76 5.58
C LYS A 326 -6.89 -0.47 5.62
N GLY A 327 -8.13 -0.49 5.15
CA GLY A 327 -9.09 0.62 5.16
C GLY A 327 -9.68 0.96 6.53
N TYR A 328 -10.61 1.92 6.55
CA TYR A 328 -11.49 2.18 7.70
C TYR A 328 -12.85 1.54 7.45
N PHE A 329 -13.58 1.27 8.53
CA PHE A 329 -14.99 0.93 8.44
C PHE A 329 -15.80 2.21 8.25
N ILE A 330 -16.69 2.24 7.27
CA ILE A 330 -17.50 3.41 6.91
C ILE A 330 -18.92 3.23 7.48
N PRO A 331 -19.28 3.93 8.58
CA PRO A 331 -20.63 3.87 9.12
C PRO A 331 -21.63 4.61 8.19
N LYS A 332 -22.94 4.36 8.36
CA LYS A 332 -23.97 5.11 7.62
C LYS A 332 -23.95 6.62 7.93
N GLN A 333 -23.53 6.98 9.13
CA GLN A 333 -23.36 8.36 9.59
C GLN A 333 -22.12 8.47 10.48
N GLY A 334 -21.46 9.62 10.43
CA GLY A 334 -20.27 9.91 11.23
C GLY A 334 -18.97 9.58 10.53
N ASP A 335 -17.88 9.64 11.29
CA ASP A 335 -16.52 9.52 10.77
C ASP A 335 -16.11 8.07 10.49
N PRO A 336 -15.16 7.84 9.56
CA PRO A 336 -14.54 6.54 9.36
C PRO A 336 -13.93 5.96 10.64
N ILE A 337 -14.14 4.67 10.88
CA ILE A 337 -13.79 4.00 12.14
C ILE A 337 -12.64 3.00 11.90
N PRO A 338 -11.52 3.08 12.65
CA PRO A 338 -10.47 2.08 12.55
C PRO A 338 -10.94 0.75 13.14
N LEU A 339 -10.79 -0.34 12.39
CA LEU A 339 -11.07 -1.68 12.92
C LEU A 339 -10.05 -2.06 14.00
N ALA A 340 -10.57 -2.48 15.15
CA ALA A 340 -9.80 -3.03 16.24
C ALA A 340 -9.04 -4.29 15.78
N LYS A 341 -7.82 -4.45 16.29
CA LYS A 341 -7.00 -5.64 16.02
C LYS A 341 -7.26 -6.77 17.01
N TYR A 342 -7.71 -6.41 18.22
CA TYR A 342 -7.90 -7.33 19.34
C TYR A 342 -9.26 -7.09 19.98
N LYS A 343 -9.93 -8.17 20.37
CA LYS A 343 -11.09 -8.14 21.25
C LYS A 343 -10.65 -7.66 22.64
N ASP A 344 -9.55 -8.26 23.14
CA ASP A 344 -8.81 -7.83 24.33
C ASP A 344 -7.29 -7.85 24.06
N ARG A 345 -6.66 -6.68 24.11
CA ARG A 345 -5.22 -6.53 23.83
C ARG A 345 -4.34 -7.14 24.91
N GLU A 346 -4.75 -7.05 26.17
CA GLU A 346 -3.91 -7.48 27.29
C GLU A 346 -3.90 -9.00 27.40
N LYS A 347 -5.06 -9.64 27.23
CA LYS A 347 -5.13 -11.10 27.10
C LYS A 347 -4.35 -11.63 25.90
N TYR A 348 -4.42 -10.93 24.76
CA TYR A 348 -3.63 -11.32 23.57
C TYR A 348 -2.12 -11.30 23.82
N LYS A 349 -1.64 -10.25 24.50
CA LYS A 349 -0.24 -10.13 24.89
C LYS A 349 0.18 -11.14 25.95
N ALA A 350 -0.73 -11.52 26.85
CA ALA A 350 -0.52 -12.56 27.85
C ALA A 350 -0.47 -13.99 27.26
N GLY A 351 -0.79 -14.17 25.98
CA GLY A 351 -0.62 -15.43 25.25
C GLY A 351 -1.88 -15.95 24.57
N ASN A 352 -3.07 -15.43 24.90
CA ASN A 352 -4.34 -15.89 24.32
C ASN A 352 -4.51 -15.36 22.88
N LYS A 353 -4.18 -16.19 21.88
CA LYS A 353 -4.23 -15.76 20.47
C LYS A 353 -5.64 -15.64 19.91
N ASP A 354 -6.65 -16.22 20.55
CA ASP A 354 -8.05 -16.18 20.12
C ASP A 354 -8.71 -14.80 20.29
N GLU A 355 -8.02 -13.91 21.02
CA GLU A 355 -8.40 -12.50 21.17
C GLU A 355 -8.10 -11.66 19.93
N ILE A 356 -7.44 -12.23 18.90
CA ILE A 356 -7.30 -11.55 17.61
C ILE A 356 -8.67 -11.46 16.91
N ILE A 357 -8.92 -10.32 16.28
CA ILE A 357 -10.12 -10.13 15.46
C ILE A 357 -9.81 -10.63 14.04
N HIS A 358 -10.64 -11.53 13.54
CA HIS A 358 -10.62 -11.92 12.13
C HIS A 358 -11.23 -10.78 11.31
N ILE A 359 -10.42 -10.23 10.40
CA ILE A 359 -10.78 -9.08 9.57
C ILE A 359 -11.05 -9.60 8.17
N PRO A 360 -12.24 -9.35 7.59
CA PRO A 360 -12.54 -9.76 6.22
C PRO A 360 -11.75 -8.92 5.20
N ASP A 361 -11.63 -9.40 3.97
CA ASP A 361 -10.92 -8.65 2.92
C ASP A 361 -11.74 -7.50 2.34
N LEU A 362 -13.06 -7.63 2.31
CA LEU A 362 -13.96 -6.62 1.75
C LEU A 362 -15.34 -6.73 2.42
N ILE A 363 -15.96 -5.59 2.70
CA ILE A 363 -17.36 -5.53 3.11
C ILE A 363 -18.08 -4.56 2.19
N LEU A 364 -19.11 -5.03 1.50
CA LEU A 364 -19.94 -4.22 0.61
C LEU A 364 -21.32 -4.02 1.21
N PHE A 365 -21.94 -2.88 0.92
CA PHE A 365 -23.33 -2.61 1.23
C PHE A 365 -24.15 -2.53 -0.06
N ASP A 366 -25.17 -3.38 -0.17
CA ASP A 366 -26.22 -3.32 -1.18
C ASP A 366 -27.34 -2.44 -0.63
N PHE A 367 -27.42 -1.20 -1.12
CA PHE A 367 -28.41 -0.23 -0.67
C PHE A 367 -29.84 -0.68 -0.99
N ASP A 368 -30.07 -1.19 -2.19
CA ASP A 368 -31.40 -1.52 -2.72
C ASP A 368 -32.06 -2.66 -1.94
N ARG A 369 -31.26 -3.62 -1.48
CA ARG A 369 -31.72 -4.78 -0.69
C ARG A 369 -31.48 -4.62 0.80
N ASN A 370 -30.79 -3.56 1.20
CA ASN A 370 -30.30 -3.37 2.56
C ASN A 370 -29.56 -4.62 3.06
N GLU A 371 -28.64 -5.16 2.24
CA GLU A 371 -27.81 -6.32 2.54
C GLU A 371 -26.35 -5.88 2.73
N VAL A 372 -25.65 -6.51 3.69
CA VAL A 372 -24.20 -6.34 3.87
C VAL A 372 -23.52 -7.63 3.49
N ILE A 373 -22.59 -7.56 2.55
CA ILE A 373 -21.88 -8.71 2.00
C ILE A 373 -20.47 -8.70 2.58
N ASN A 374 -20.18 -9.66 3.44
CA ASN A 374 -18.93 -9.85 4.15
C ASN A 374 -18.08 -10.90 3.41
N ILE A 375 -16.93 -10.47 2.89
CA ILE A 375 -16.19 -11.20 1.86
C ILE A 375 -14.81 -11.61 2.36
N GLU A 376 -14.49 -12.89 2.16
CA GLU A 376 -13.13 -13.41 2.23
C GLU A 376 -12.60 -13.65 0.81
N GLY A 377 -11.42 -13.13 0.50
CA GLY A 377 -10.69 -13.41 -0.72
C GLY A 377 -9.82 -14.65 -0.55
N LYS A 378 -9.81 -15.56 -1.54
CA LYS A 378 -8.81 -16.64 -1.57
C LYS A 378 -8.31 -16.92 -2.98
N LYS A 379 -7.08 -17.42 -3.10
CA LYS A 379 -6.71 -18.19 -4.30
C LYS A 379 -7.59 -19.43 -4.40
N TYR A 380 -7.96 -19.84 -5.60
CA TYR A 380 -8.82 -21.00 -5.86
C TYR A 380 -8.35 -22.28 -5.15
N GLN A 381 -7.03 -22.52 -5.11
CA GLN A 381 -6.44 -23.69 -4.43
C GLN A 381 -6.72 -23.73 -2.91
N PHE A 382 -7.05 -22.60 -2.29
CA PHE A 382 -7.34 -22.47 -0.86
C PHE A 382 -8.82 -22.22 -0.56
N ARG A 383 -9.72 -22.48 -1.52
CA ARG A 383 -11.16 -22.17 -1.38
C ARG A 383 -11.81 -22.77 -0.13
N HIS A 384 -11.48 -24.01 0.24
CA HIS A 384 -12.04 -24.65 1.45
C HIS A 384 -11.57 -23.98 2.75
N ASN A 385 -10.36 -23.41 2.75
CA ASN A 385 -9.87 -22.61 3.88
C ASN A 385 -10.68 -21.31 3.98
N GLY A 386 -10.89 -20.62 2.85
CA GLY A 386 -11.73 -19.41 2.80
C GLY A 386 -13.16 -19.66 3.29
N ILE A 387 -13.76 -20.81 2.92
CA ILE A 387 -15.09 -21.21 3.41
C ILE A 387 -15.08 -21.40 4.93
N SER A 388 -14.08 -22.10 5.46
CA SER A 388 -13.92 -22.31 6.90
C SER A 388 -13.74 -21.00 7.67
N GLU A 389 -13.02 -20.04 7.08
CA GLU A 389 -12.73 -18.74 7.70
C GLU A 389 -13.97 -17.85 7.87
N LEU A 390 -15.01 -18.02 7.03
CA LEU A 390 -16.27 -17.29 7.15
C LEU A 390 -16.90 -17.43 8.54
N ALA A 391 -16.69 -18.55 9.24
CA ALA A 391 -17.22 -18.77 10.59
C ALA A 391 -16.69 -17.74 11.62
N ASN A 392 -15.55 -17.09 11.35
CA ASN A 392 -14.84 -16.28 12.34
C ASN A 392 -15.25 -14.80 12.37
N TYR A 393 -16.19 -14.35 11.53
CA TYR A 393 -16.54 -12.92 11.43
C TYR A 393 -17.62 -12.43 12.40
N ASP A 394 -18.08 -13.27 13.34
CA ASP A 394 -19.10 -12.90 14.33
C ASP A 394 -18.79 -11.59 15.06
N TYR A 395 -17.50 -11.35 15.37
CA TYR A 395 -17.08 -10.14 16.06
C TYR A 395 -17.30 -8.89 15.21
N ILE A 396 -16.84 -8.90 13.94
CA ILE A 396 -17.01 -7.77 13.03
C ILE A 396 -18.49 -7.50 12.77
N GLU A 397 -19.26 -8.58 12.59
CA GLU A 397 -20.70 -8.48 12.38
C GLU A 397 -21.42 -7.88 13.58
N LYS A 398 -21.09 -8.31 14.80
CA LYS A 398 -21.73 -7.81 16.03
C LYS A 398 -21.33 -6.38 16.36
N HIS A 399 -20.02 -6.07 16.32
CA HIS A 399 -19.49 -4.82 16.87
C HIS A 399 -19.39 -3.69 15.86
N TYR A 400 -19.41 -3.99 14.56
CA TYR A 400 -19.37 -2.99 13.50
C TYR A 400 -20.63 -3.06 12.64
N ILE A 401 -20.89 -4.17 11.94
CA ILE A 401 -21.98 -4.22 10.96
C ILE A 401 -23.34 -4.01 11.63
N LYS A 402 -23.73 -4.82 12.60
CA LYS A 402 -25.02 -4.67 13.32
C LYS A 402 -25.11 -3.39 14.13
N LYS A 403 -23.97 -2.80 14.53
CA LYS A 403 -23.96 -1.53 15.26
C LYS A 403 -24.29 -0.35 14.34
N TYR A 404 -23.72 -0.31 13.14
CA TYR A 404 -23.84 0.83 12.22
C TYR A 404 -24.82 0.59 11.06
N TYR A 405 -25.22 -0.67 10.83
CA TYR A 405 -26.16 -1.16 9.83
C TYR A 405 -27.16 -2.17 10.47
N PRO A 406 -27.90 -1.79 11.54
CA PRO A 406 -28.63 -2.74 12.42
C PRO A 406 -29.76 -3.55 11.76
N LYS A 407 -30.35 -3.03 10.69
CA LYS A 407 -31.46 -3.69 9.98
C LYS A 407 -30.99 -4.48 8.76
N SER A 408 -29.69 -4.47 8.47
CA SER A 408 -29.18 -5.07 7.23
C SER A 408 -29.01 -6.56 7.40
N LYS A 409 -29.46 -7.34 6.41
CA LYS A 409 -29.19 -8.78 6.36
C LYS A 409 -27.73 -8.98 6.00
N ILE A 410 -27.05 -9.85 6.73
CA ILE A 410 -25.63 -10.13 6.49
C ILE A 410 -25.49 -11.41 5.66
N ILE A 411 -24.70 -11.33 4.59
CA ILE A 411 -24.33 -12.45 3.72
C ILE A 411 -22.82 -12.64 3.84
N ARG A 412 -22.37 -13.85 4.15
CA ARG A 412 -20.96 -14.23 4.09
C ARG A 412 -20.67 -14.93 2.78
N THR A 413 -19.57 -14.60 2.12
CA THR A 413 -19.22 -15.24 0.86
C THR A 413 -17.71 -15.23 0.59
N VAL A 414 -17.25 -16.19 -0.21
CA VAL A 414 -15.87 -16.23 -0.70
C VAL A 414 -15.79 -15.68 -2.13
N VAL A 415 -14.79 -14.84 -2.38
CA VAL A 415 -14.38 -14.39 -3.71
C VAL A 415 -13.04 -15.02 -4.06
N LEU A 416 -12.98 -15.67 -5.22
CA LEU A 416 -11.81 -16.42 -5.65
C LEU A 416 -11.07 -15.77 -6.82
N TYR A 417 -9.76 -15.98 -6.84
CA TYR A 417 -8.91 -15.77 -8.01
C TYR A 417 -8.11 -17.02 -8.38
N GLY A 418 -7.89 -17.23 -9.67
CA GLY A 418 -7.00 -18.26 -10.22
C GLY A 418 -7.74 -19.46 -10.82
N SER A 419 -7.03 -20.54 -11.14
CA SER A 419 -7.58 -21.74 -11.78
C SER A 419 -8.05 -21.51 -13.22
N LYS A 420 -8.31 -22.62 -13.93
CA LYS A 420 -8.92 -22.66 -15.28
C LYS A 420 -10.38 -23.12 -15.24
N GLU A 421 -10.91 -23.36 -14.05
CA GLU A 421 -12.30 -23.77 -13.86
C GLU A 421 -13.27 -22.75 -14.44
N THR A 422 -14.42 -23.25 -14.89
CA THR A 422 -15.49 -22.45 -15.50
C THR A 422 -16.79 -22.51 -14.73
N ARG A 423 -16.80 -23.25 -13.61
CA ARG A 423 -17.95 -23.48 -12.74
C ARG A 423 -17.49 -23.60 -11.29
N ILE A 424 -18.41 -23.37 -10.37
CA ILE A 424 -18.20 -23.49 -8.92
C ILE A 424 -19.36 -24.29 -8.35
N ILE A 425 -19.08 -25.22 -7.44
CA ILE A 425 -20.10 -26.10 -6.86
C ILE A 425 -20.41 -25.78 -5.39
N GLU A 426 -19.47 -25.13 -4.70
CA GLU A 426 -19.63 -24.72 -3.31
C GLU A 426 -20.56 -23.50 -3.22
N ILE A 427 -21.54 -23.56 -2.32
CA ILE A 427 -22.61 -22.56 -2.25
C ILE A 427 -22.15 -21.26 -1.57
N GLU A 428 -21.09 -21.32 -0.77
CA GLU A 428 -20.50 -20.20 -0.04
C GLU A 428 -19.65 -19.31 -0.94
N ILE A 429 -19.18 -19.83 -2.08
CA ILE A 429 -18.40 -19.07 -3.04
C ILE A 429 -19.36 -18.26 -3.90
N GLY A 430 -19.21 -16.93 -3.86
CA GLY A 430 -20.05 -16.00 -4.61
C GLY A 430 -19.51 -15.69 -6.00
N PHE A 431 -18.19 -15.75 -6.18
CA PHE A 431 -17.55 -15.37 -7.43
C PHE A 431 -16.15 -16.00 -7.60
N LEU A 432 -15.80 -16.32 -8.84
CA LEU A 432 -14.46 -16.69 -9.29
C LEU A 432 -14.07 -15.84 -10.51
N LEU A 433 -12.94 -15.14 -10.38
CA LEU A 433 -12.19 -14.63 -11.53
C LEU A 433 -11.09 -15.64 -11.88
N ASN A 434 -11.26 -16.35 -12.99
CA ASN A 434 -10.28 -17.36 -13.39
C ASN A 434 -9.07 -16.76 -14.14
N GLU A 435 -8.03 -17.57 -14.37
CA GLU A 435 -6.79 -17.15 -15.05
C GLU A 435 -6.99 -16.66 -16.49
N LYS A 436 -8.12 -17.01 -17.11
CA LYS A 436 -8.50 -16.59 -18.46
C LYS A 436 -9.39 -15.34 -18.47
N GLY A 437 -9.61 -14.72 -17.31
CA GLY A 437 -10.48 -13.56 -17.15
C GLY A 437 -11.98 -13.87 -17.20
N GLN A 438 -12.39 -15.13 -17.09
CA GLN A 438 -13.81 -15.48 -17.06
C GLN A 438 -14.42 -15.06 -15.73
N LEU A 439 -15.64 -14.51 -15.82
CA LEU A 439 -16.42 -13.99 -14.70
C LEU A 439 -17.44 -15.05 -14.30
N ILE A 440 -17.15 -15.84 -13.26
CA ILE A 440 -17.96 -17.00 -12.91
C ILE A 440 -18.69 -16.71 -11.60
N LEU A 441 -20.02 -16.62 -11.66
CA LEU A 441 -20.88 -16.48 -10.49
C LEU A 441 -21.11 -17.83 -9.83
N GLY A 442 -21.05 -17.88 -8.51
CA GLY A 442 -21.39 -19.08 -7.75
C GLY A 442 -22.89 -19.35 -7.66
N ILE A 443 -23.26 -20.54 -7.18
CA ILE A 443 -24.65 -21.02 -7.14
C ILE A 443 -25.56 -20.07 -6.35
N LYS A 444 -25.08 -19.55 -5.22
CA LYS A 444 -25.77 -18.57 -4.37
C LYS A 444 -25.04 -17.23 -4.36
N ALA A 445 -24.46 -16.83 -5.49
CA ALA A 445 -23.82 -15.53 -5.62
C ALA A 445 -24.74 -14.40 -5.11
N PRO A 446 -24.25 -13.47 -4.27
CA PRO A 446 -25.00 -12.30 -3.85
C PRO A 446 -25.65 -11.59 -5.05
N ARG A 447 -26.90 -11.12 -4.89
CA ARG A 447 -27.62 -10.43 -5.98
C ARG A 447 -26.85 -9.22 -6.50
N LEU A 448 -26.19 -8.48 -5.59
CA LEU A 448 -25.29 -7.40 -5.95
C LEU A 448 -24.20 -7.81 -6.96
N PHE A 449 -23.62 -9.00 -6.82
CA PHE A 449 -22.60 -9.49 -7.78
C PHE A 449 -23.23 -9.83 -9.12
N GLN A 450 -24.40 -10.49 -9.11
CA GLN A 450 -25.11 -10.84 -10.34
C GLN A 450 -25.42 -9.58 -11.16
N GLU A 451 -25.93 -8.54 -10.51
CA GLU A 451 -26.23 -7.25 -11.15
C GLU A 451 -24.98 -6.55 -11.64
N ALA A 452 -23.93 -6.48 -10.82
CA ALA A 452 -22.70 -5.79 -11.20
C ALA A 452 -22.05 -6.45 -12.43
N ILE A 453 -22.00 -7.79 -12.48
CA ILE A 453 -21.45 -8.54 -13.62
C ILE A 453 -22.35 -8.43 -14.85
N LYS A 454 -23.67 -8.51 -14.68
CA LYS A 454 -24.62 -8.30 -15.79
C LYS A 454 -24.45 -6.92 -16.40
N ASN A 455 -24.49 -5.86 -15.58
CA ASN A 455 -24.36 -4.48 -16.04
C ASN A 455 -22.99 -4.21 -16.69
N LEU A 456 -21.92 -4.85 -16.20
CA LEU A 456 -20.62 -4.80 -16.86
C LEU A 456 -20.64 -5.46 -18.24
N LEU A 457 -21.23 -6.64 -18.37
CA LEU A 457 -21.34 -7.34 -19.66
C LEU A 457 -22.22 -6.55 -20.64
N ASP A 458 -23.35 -6.03 -20.18
CA ASP A 458 -24.28 -5.20 -20.97
C ASP A 458 -23.65 -3.87 -21.42
N PHE A 459 -22.64 -3.37 -20.71
CA PHE A 459 -21.90 -2.17 -21.10
C PHE A 459 -20.91 -2.42 -22.25
N TRP A 460 -20.33 -3.62 -22.34
CA TRP A 460 -19.31 -3.97 -23.35
C TRP A 460 -19.87 -4.69 -24.57
N ASN A 461 -21.09 -5.24 -24.46
CA ASN A 461 -21.86 -5.82 -25.56
C ASN A 461 -22.76 -4.77 -26.19
#